data_AF-R5CUH9-F1
#
_entry.id   AF-R5CUH9-F1
#
_cell.length_a   1.000
_cell.length_b   1.000
_cell.length_c   1.000
_cell.angle_alpha   90.00
_cell.angle_beta   90.00
_cell.angle_gamma   90.00
#
_symmetry.space_group_name_H-M   'P 1'
#
loop_
_entity.id
_entity.type
_entity.pdbx_description
1 polymer ?
#
loop_
_entity_poly.entity_id
_entity_poly.type
_entity_poly.pdbx_seq_one_letter_code
_entity_poly.pdbx_strand_id
1 'polypeptide(L)'
;MKKLCALFICLTLLLVGCGKSDYKDYVSELCGIDISAAKVVSSQDSHGGFHGDGVLAVSFDCSDVSAAALDGMKAWPAFPLSDNMQHVVYGGFNDDISIPEITNGCYLFRDRHSDAVDPTDDSKLFDRYSYNFTLLLFDFDTKMLYLIEVGT
;
A
#
# COMPACT_ATOMS: atom_id res chain seq x y z
N MET A 1 -22.51 -47.58 -30.39
CA MET A 1 -22.76 -46.14 -30.22
C MET A 1 -21.77 -45.63 -29.18
N LYS A 2 -20.88 -44.73 -29.60
CA LYS A 2 -19.64 -44.36 -28.90
C LYS A 2 -19.97 -43.43 -27.72
N LYS A 3 -19.55 -43.79 -26.51
CA LYS A 3 -19.66 -42.94 -25.32
C LYS A 3 -18.66 -41.80 -25.46
N LEU A 4 -19.17 -40.56 -25.48
CA LEU A 4 -18.36 -39.35 -25.53
C LEU A 4 -17.80 -39.11 -24.11
N CYS A 5 -16.52 -39.38 -23.89
CA CYS A 5 -15.83 -38.98 -22.67
C CYS A 5 -15.61 -37.47 -22.70
N ALA A 6 -16.33 -36.73 -21.85
CA ALA A 6 -16.09 -35.30 -21.64
C ALA A 6 -14.78 -35.16 -20.83
N LEU A 7 -13.71 -34.74 -21.50
CA LEU A 7 -12.45 -34.39 -20.88
C LEU A 7 -12.58 -32.97 -20.30
N PHE A 8 -12.83 -32.87 -18.99
CA PHE A 8 -12.73 -31.59 -18.26
C PHE A 8 -11.26 -31.18 -18.23
N ILE A 9 -10.87 -30.25 -19.11
CA ILE A 9 -9.57 -29.60 -19.06
C ILE A 9 -9.64 -28.56 -17.94
N CYS A 10 -9.14 -28.91 -16.75
CA CYS A 10 -8.82 -27.94 -15.71
C CYS A 10 -7.70 -27.04 -16.24
N LEU A 11 -8.05 -25.86 -16.73
CA LEU A 11 -7.11 -24.81 -17.09
C LEU A 11 -6.58 -24.19 -15.79
N THR A 12 -5.52 -24.77 -15.22
CA THR A 12 -4.79 -24.12 -14.12
C THR A 12 -4.03 -22.94 -14.70
N LEU A 13 -4.61 -21.75 -14.59
CA LEU A 13 -3.93 -20.48 -14.79
C LEU A 13 -2.89 -20.30 -13.66
N LEU A 14 -1.68 -20.81 -13.89
CA LEU A 14 -0.50 -20.42 -13.13
C LEU A 14 -0.06 -19.05 -13.66
N LEU A 15 -0.68 -17.98 -13.15
CA LEU A 15 -0.15 -16.64 -13.32
C LEU A 15 1.07 -16.52 -12.39
N VAL A 16 2.23 -16.90 -12.91
CA VAL A 16 3.53 -16.52 -12.32
C VAL A 16 3.72 -15.05 -12.67
N GLY A 17 3.24 -14.17 -11.78
CA GLY A 17 3.49 -12.73 -11.87
C GLY A 17 5.00 -12.46 -11.80
N CYS A 18 5.53 -11.77 -12.81
CA CYS A 18 6.91 -11.31 -12.82
C CYS A 18 7.15 -10.31 -11.67
N GLY A 19 7.92 -10.76 -10.67
CA GLY A 19 8.84 -9.97 -9.85
C GLY A 19 8.37 -8.62 -9.32
N LYS A 20 7.47 -8.61 -8.33
CA LYS A 20 7.53 -7.56 -7.30
C LYS A 20 8.69 -7.92 -6.35
N SER A 21 9.57 -6.96 -6.08
CA SER A 21 10.47 -7.02 -4.92
C SER A 21 9.67 -7.34 -3.66
N ASP A 22 10.27 -8.00 -2.67
CA ASP A 22 9.61 -8.24 -1.37
C ASP A 22 9.02 -6.92 -0.87
N TYR A 23 7.75 -6.89 -0.49
CA TYR A 23 7.07 -5.67 -0.03
C TYR A 23 7.85 -4.98 1.09
N LYS A 24 8.56 -5.76 1.91
CA LYS A 24 9.42 -5.24 2.99
C LYS A 24 10.63 -4.50 2.43
N ASP A 25 11.26 -5.02 1.39
CA ASP A 25 12.39 -4.37 0.73
C ASP A 25 11.93 -3.06 0.08
N TYR A 26 10.79 -3.10 -0.62
CA TYR A 26 10.20 -1.91 -1.25
C TYR A 26 9.90 -0.81 -0.22
N VAL A 27 9.22 -1.14 0.88
CA VAL A 27 8.90 -0.19 1.94
C VAL A 27 10.17 0.31 2.63
N SER A 28 11.16 -0.57 2.85
CA SER A 28 12.44 -0.18 3.45
C SER A 28 13.20 0.82 2.59
N GLU A 29 13.21 0.62 1.27
CA GLU A 29 13.80 1.56 0.31
C GLU A 29 13.02 2.88 0.28
N LEU A 30 11.68 2.80 0.28
CA LEU A 30 10.81 3.97 0.20
C LEU A 30 11.01 4.94 1.38
N CYS A 31 11.11 4.40 2.60
CA CYS A 31 11.15 5.21 3.82
C CYS A 31 12.52 5.27 4.51
N GLY A 32 13.50 4.50 4.03
CA GLY A 32 14.85 4.45 4.61
C GLY A 32 14.93 3.74 5.97
N ILE A 33 13.91 2.97 6.35
CA ILE A 33 13.84 2.23 7.62
C ILE A 33 13.80 0.74 7.32
N ASP A 34 14.74 -0.02 7.89
CA ASP A 34 14.77 -1.47 7.75
C ASP A 34 13.59 -2.12 8.50
N ILE A 35 12.65 -2.68 7.73
CA ILE A 35 11.52 -3.45 8.23
C ILE A 35 11.60 -4.93 7.84
N SER A 36 12.79 -5.44 7.50
CA SER A 36 12.98 -6.84 7.06
C SER A 36 12.44 -7.88 8.03
N ALA A 37 12.44 -7.57 9.33
CA ALA A 37 11.89 -8.39 10.42
C ALA A 37 10.35 -8.35 10.53
N ALA A 38 9.68 -7.43 9.85
CA ALA A 38 8.23 -7.36 9.84
C ALA A 38 7.62 -8.59 9.14
N LYS A 39 6.37 -8.90 9.50
CA LYS A 39 5.59 -9.98 8.90
C LYS A 39 4.47 -9.39 8.07
N VAL A 40 4.35 -9.79 6.81
CA VAL A 40 3.18 -9.44 6.00
C VAL A 40 1.95 -10.16 6.58
N VAL A 41 0.94 -9.38 6.98
CA VAL A 41 -0.32 -9.89 7.56
C VAL A 41 -1.39 -10.04 6.47
N SER A 42 -1.48 -9.08 5.56
CA SER A 42 -2.34 -9.14 4.37
C SER A 42 -1.70 -8.41 3.20
N SER A 43 -2.04 -8.82 1.98
CA SER A 43 -1.66 -8.13 0.75
C SER A 43 -2.76 -8.28 -0.28
N GLN A 44 -3.15 -7.18 -0.91
CA GLN A 44 -4.08 -7.12 -2.03
C GLN A 44 -3.49 -6.20 -3.10
N ASP A 45 -3.57 -6.62 -4.35
CA ASP A 45 -2.99 -5.89 -5.47
C ASP A 45 -3.94 -5.98 -6.67
N SER A 46 -4.67 -4.90 -6.92
CA SER A 46 -5.59 -4.80 -8.04
C SER A 46 -4.95 -4.20 -9.30
N HIS A 47 -3.66 -3.83 -9.24
CA HIS A 47 -2.94 -3.33 -10.42
C HIS A 47 -2.93 -4.37 -11.54
N GLY A 48 -3.29 -3.94 -12.75
CA GLY A 48 -3.30 -4.81 -13.91
C GLY A 48 -3.67 -4.12 -15.22
N GLY A 49 -3.89 -4.91 -16.27
CA GLY A 49 -4.25 -4.39 -17.59
C GLY A 49 -3.11 -3.62 -18.29
N PHE A 50 -3.46 -2.88 -19.34
CA PHE A 50 -2.49 -2.16 -20.18
C PHE A 50 -1.95 -0.89 -19.50
N HIS A 51 -2.78 -0.23 -18.69
CA HIS A 51 -2.45 1.01 -18.01
C HIS A 51 -1.76 0.78 -16.67
N GLY A 52 -1.91 -0.42 -16.11
CA GLY A 52 -1.34 -0.75 -14.79
C GLY A 52 -2.07 -0.05 -13.66
N ASP A 53 -3.32 0.35 -13.86
CA ASP A 53 -4.13 1.03 -12.85
C ASP A 53 -4.58 0.03 -11.77
N GLY A 54 -4.70 0.52 -10.54
CA GLY A 54 -5.19 -0.24 -9.40
C GLY A 54 -4.72 0.31 -8.07
N VAL A 55 -4.89 -0.52 -7.06
CA VAL A 55 -4.46 -0.27 -5.68
C VAL A 55 -3.67 -1.46 -5.18
N LEU A 56 -2.53 -1.19 -4.55
CA LEU A 56 -1.80 -2.14 -3.74
C LEU A 56 -2.01 -1.74 -2.28
N ALA A 57 -2.56 -2.66 -1.48
CA ALA A 57 -2.74 -2.51 -0.05
C ALA A 57 -2.05 -3.66 0.68
N VAL A 58 -1.07 -3.36 1.54
CA VAL A 58 -0.32 -4.36 2.31
C VAL A 58 -0.28 -3.94 3.77
N SER A 59 -0.53 -4.89 4.68
CA SER A 59 -0.35 -4.67 6.11
C SER A 59 0.79 -5.51 6.65
N PHE A 60 1.54 -4.94 7.59
CA PHE A 60 2.69 -5.57 8.23
C PHE A 60 2.55 -5.51 9.74
N ASP A 61 2.83 -6.62 10.40
CA ASP A 61 3.09 -6.66 11.84
C ASP A 61 4.58 -6.38 12.06
N CYS A 62 4.86 -5.23 12.67
CA CYS A 62 6.21 -4.78 12.98
C CYS A 62 6.62 -5.06 14.44
N SER A 63 5.94 -5.98 15.13
CA SER A 63 6.25 -6.33 16.53
C SER A 63 7.69 -6.83 16.72
N ASP A 64 8.25 -7.48 15.71
CA ASP A 64 9.62 -8.02 15.70
C ASP A 64 10.65 -7.04 15.08
N VAL A 65 10.22 -5.88 14.59
CA VAL A 65 11.11 -4.82 14.09
C VAL A 65 11.79 -4.13 15.28
N SER A 66 13.07 -3.76 15.11
CA SER A 66 13.84 -3.15 16.19
C SER A 66 13.21 -1.83 16.67
N ALA A 67 13.26 -1.59 17.98
CA ALA A 67 12.71 -0.36 18.56
C ALA A 67 13.36 0.91 17.97
N ALA A 68 14.64 0.86 17.60
CA ALA A 68 15.34 1.98 16.97
C ALA A 68 14.80 2.29 15.57
N ALA A 69 14.48 1.26 14.78
CA ALA A 69 13.84 1.44 13.47
C ALA A 69 12.44 2.06 13.61
N LEU A 70 11.64 1.56 14.56
CA LEU A 70 10.31 2.12 14.84
C LEU A 70 10.37 3.56 15.37
N ASP A 71 11.40 3.91 16.15
CA ASP A 71 11.62 5.29 16.61
C ASP A 71 11.91 6.24 15.43
N GLY A 72 12.59 5.74 14.39
CA GLY A 72 12.81 6.47 13.13
C GLY A 72 11.52 6.90 12.44
N MET A 73 10.43 6.13 12.56
CA MET A 73 9.12 6.48 11.98
C MET A 73 8.51 7.71 12.64
N LYS A 74 8.88 8.05 13.88
CA LYS A 74 8.39 9.26 14.57
C LYS A 74 8.84 10.57 13.92
N ALA A 75 9.80 10.51 12.99
CA ALA A 75 10.17 11.68 12.18
C ALA A 75 9.10 12.02 11.12
N TRP A 76 8.17 11.11 10.83
CA TRP A 76 7.06 11.36 9.92
C TRP A 76 6.00 12.25 10.57
N PRO A 77 5.19 12.98 9.77
CA PRO A 77 4.02 13.67 10.26
C PRO A 77 3.14 12.78 11.15
N ALA A 78 2.83 13.27 12.34
CA ALA A 78 1.94 12.59 13.27
C ALA A 78 0.49 12.72 12.82
N PHE A 79 -0.36 11.80 13.27
CA PHE A 79 -1.81 11.94 13.15
C PHE A 79 -2.33 13.17 13.93
N PRO A 80 -3.47 13.77 13.54
CA PRO A 80 -4.40 13.31 12.50
C PRO A 80 -3.86 13.47 11.08
N LEU A 81 -4.43 12.71 10.15
CA LEU A 81 -4.17 12.88 8.72
C LEU A 81 -4.58 14.29 8.27
N SER A 82 -3.98 14.78 7.19
CA SER A 82 -4.53 15.88 6.41
C SER A 82 -5.94 15.54 5.92
N ASP A 83 -6.76 16.55 5.61
CA ASP A 83 -8.11 16.32 5.07
C ASP A 83 -8.09 15.45 3.82
N ASN A 84 -7.07 15.60 2.96
CA ASN A 84 -6.93 14.81 1.75
C ASN A 84 -6.58 13.35 2.05
N MET A 85 -5.63 13.08 2.96
CA MET A 85 -5.30 11.71 3.36
C MET A 85 -6.44 11.06 4.16
N GLN A 86 -7.18 11.83 4.97
CA GLN A 86 -8.40 11.36 5.63
C GLN A 86 -9.44 10.91 4.59
N HIS A 87 -9.61 11.66 3.49
CA HIS A 87 -10.49 11.26 2.39
C HIS A 87 -10.01 9.99 1.68
N VAL A 88 -8.71 9.84 1.44
CA VAL A 88 -8.13 8.61 0.85
C VAL A 88 -8.39 7.39 1.75
N VAL A 89 -8.11 7.50 3.04
CA VAL A 89 -8.08 6.35 3.95
C VAL A 89 -9.48 6.00 4.49
N TYR A 90 -10.29 7.00 4.82
CA TYR A 90 -11.57 6.83 5.51
C TYR A 90 -12.76 7.44 4.76
N GLY A 91 -12.53 8.16 3.66
CA GLY A 91 -13.55 8.85 2.89
C GLY A 91 -14.16 8.06 1.74
N GLY A 92 -13.83 6.78 1.60
CA GLY A 92 -14.35 5.92 0.53
C GLY A 92 -13.71 6.18 -0.84
N PHE A 93 -12.45 6.60 -0.87
CA PHE A 93 -11.71 6.80 -2.13
C PHE A 93 -11.61 5.52 -2.96
N ASN A 94 -11.38 4.37 -2.31
CA ASN A 94 -11.38 3.05 -2.94
C ASN A 94 -11.76 1.96 -1.92
N ASP A 95 -12.61 1.02 -2.30
CA ASP A 95 -13.11 -0.06 -1.43
C ASP A 95 -12.03 -1.08 -1.02
N ASP A 96 -10.93 -1.17 -1.77
CA ASP A 96 -9.78 -2.05 -1.45
C ASP A 96 -8.96 -1.50 -0.26
N ILE A 97 -9.13 -0.21 0.07
CA ILE A 97 -8.46 0.44 1.20
C ILE A 97 -9.29 0.23 2.46
N SER A 98 -8.78 -0.61 3.35
CA SER A 98 -9.41 -0.91 4.65
C SER A 98 -8.39 -0.81 5.77
N ILE A 99 -8.25 0.39 6.33
CA ILE A 99 -7.34 0.67 7.44
C ILE A 99 -8.17 0.85 8.72
N PRO A 100 -7.80 0.20 9.84
CA PRO A 100 -8.41 0.50 11.14
C PRO A 100 -8.27 1.97 11.52
N GLU A 101 -9.09 2.45 12.44
CA GLU A 101 -8.91 3.80 12.99
C GLU A 101 -7.58 3.88 13.74
N ILE A 102 -6.70 4.80 13.33
CA ILE A 102 -5.41 5.08 13.98
C ILE A 102 -5.54 6.41 14.71
N THR A 103 -5.40 6.38 16.03
CA THR A 103 -5.47 7.58 16.87
C THR A 103 -4.09 8.05 17.36
N ASN A 104 -3.14 7.11 17.43
CA ASN A 104 -1.75 7.36 17.79
C ASN A 104 -0.84 6.76 16.72
N GLY A 105 -0.52 7.57 15.71
CA GLY A 105 0.26 7.10 14.57
C GLY A 105 1.04 8.21 13.87
N CYS A 106 1.70 7.82 12.80
CA CYS A 106 2.35 8.73 11.86
C CYS A 106 2.17 8.23 10.42
N TYR A 107 2.39 9.09 9.44
CA TYR A 107 2.21 8.73 8.04
C TYR A 107 3.25 9.39 7.13
N LEU A 108 3.59 8.71 6.04
CA LEU A 108 4.45 9.22 4.98
C LEU A 108 3.67 9.18 3.67
N PHE A 109 3.47 10.35 3.08
CA PHE A 109 2.86 10.50 1.77
C PHE A 109 3.93 10.78 0.71
N ARG A 110 3.80 10.15 -0.46
CA ARG A 110 4.64 10.41 -1.63
C ARG A 110 3.82 10.38 -2.91
N ASP A 111 3.63 11.55 -3.49
CA ASP A 111 3.11 11.74 -4.83
C ASP A 111 4.16 11.38 -5.89
N ARG A 112 3.84 10.41 -6.74
CA ARG A 112 4.65 9.97 -7.87
C ARG A 112 4.10 10.46 -9.21
N HIS A 113 3.01 11.23 -9.20
CA HIS A 113 2.43 11.77 -10.42
C HIS A 113 3.40 12.76 -11.08
N SER A 114 3.43 12.80 -12.42
CA SER A 114 4.35 13.66 -13.18
C SER A 114 4.17 15.15 -12.91
N ASP A 115 2.95 15.53 -12.52
CA ASP A 115 2.57 16.92 -12.27
C ASP A 115 2.80 17.34 -10.81
N ALA A 116 3.30 16.44 -9.96
CA ALA A 116 3.65 16.76 -8.58
C ALA A 116 4.88 17.70 -8.55
N VAL A 117 4.74 18.84 -7.89
CA VAL A 117 5.84 19.80 -7.70
C VAL A 117 6.66 19.42 -6.46
N ASP A 118 5.97 19.17 -5.35
CA ASP A 118 6.55 18.60 -4.14
C ASP A 118 5.90 17.22 -3.91
N PRO A 119 6.67 16.12 -4.00
CA PRO A 119 6.15 14.77 -3.76
C PRO A 119 5.54 14.57 -2.37
N THR A 120 5.83 15.43 -1.39
CA THR A 120 5.33 15.29 -0.02
C THR A 120 4.11 16.17 0.27
N ASP A 121 3.73 17.04 -0.66
CA ASP A 121 2.58 17.93 -0.54
C ASP A 121 1.35 17.31 -1.22
N ASP A 122 0.33 16.99 -0.42
CA ASP A 122 -0.93 16.42 -0.89
C ASP A 122 -2.00 17.48 -1.19
N SER A 123 -1.72 18.77 -0.99
CA SER A 123 -2.72 19.85 -1.10
C SER A 123 -3.34 19.97 -2.50
N LYS A 124 -2.67 19.43 -3.53
CA LYS A 124 -3.08 19.43 -4.93
C LYS A 124 -3.53 18.07 -5.46
N LEU A 125 -3.58 17.05 -4.59
CA LEU A 125 -3.89 15.68 -4.99
C LEU A 125 -5.21 15.56 -5.75
N PHE A 126 -6.25 16.28 -5.31
CA PHE A 126 -7.59 16.25 -5.90
C PHE A 126 -7.87 17.36 -6.93
N ASP A 127 -6.86 18.15 -7.30
CA ASP A 127 -6.97 19.17 -8.36
C ASP A 127 -6.74 18.57 -9.77
N ARG A 128 -6.61 17.23 -9.88
CA ARG A 128 -6.27 16.49 -11.11
C ARG A 128 -7.17 15.28 -11.35
N TYR A 129 -7.07 14.69 -12.54
CA TYR A 129 -7.95 13.60 -13.01
C TYR A 129 -7.39 12.18 -12.83
N SER A 130 -6.12 12.05 -12.50
CA SER A 130 -5.39 10.79 -12.31
C SER A 130 -4.56 10.84 -11.04
N TYR A 131 -4.30 9.69 -10.44
CA TYR A 131 -3.62 9.57 -9.17
C TYR A 131 -2.46 8.58 -9.30
N ASN A 132 -1.28 8.98 -8.84
CA ASN A 132 -0.16 8.07 -8.71
C ASN A 132 0.58 8.42 -7.43
N PHE A 133 0.26 7.76 -6.32
CA PHE A 133 0.85 8.09 -5.01
C PHE A 133 1.01 6.87 -4.12
N THR A 134 1.82 6.99 -3.07
CA THR A 134 2.01 5.99 -2.02
C THR A 134 1.79 6.66 -0.69
N LEU A 135 1.14 5.93 0.21
CA LEU A 135 0.92 6.30 1.59
C LEU A 135 1.40 5.15 2.47
N LEU A 136 2.27 5.47 3.42
CA LEU A 136 2.59 4.61 4.55
C LEU A 136 1.86 5.14 5.78
N LEU A 137 1.22 4.27 6.54
CA LEU A 137 0.63 4.61 7.84
C LEU A 137 1.18 3.67 8.90
N PHE A 138 1.69 4.21 9.99
CA PHE A 138 2.17 3.42 11.11
C PHE A 138 1.35 3.72 12.36
N ASP A 139 0.81 2.67 12.96
CA ASP A 139 0.08 2.71 14.23
C ASP A 139 1.05 2.33 15.37
N PHE A 140 1.30 3.28 16.28
CA PHE A 140 2.21 3.06 17.41
C PHE A 140 1.64 2.11 18.46
N ASP A 141 0.31 2.01 18.58
CA ASP A 141 -0.34 1.22 19.61
C ASP A 141 -0.34 -0.27 19.24
N THR A 142 -0.60 -0.58 17.96
CA THR A 142 -0.66 -1.96 17.46
C THR A 142 0.64 -2.41 16.79
N LYS A 143 1.57 -1.48 16.51
CA LYS A 143 2.79 -1.71 15.71
C LYS A 143 2.49 -2.23 14.31
N MET A 144 1.36 -1.81 13.75
CA MET A 144 0.98 -2.16 12.39
C MET A 144 1.45 -1.07 11.43
N LEU A 145 2.09 -1.49 10.34
CA LEU A 145 2.42 -0.64 9.20
C LEU A 145 1.50 -1.00 8.05
N TYR A 146 1.02 0.02 7.33
CA TYR A 146 0.16 -0.13 6.17
C TYR A 146 0.80 0.57 4.98
N LEU A 147 0.95 -0.15 3.87
CA LEU A 147 1.31 0.38 2.57
C LEU A 147 0.05 0.48 1.72
N ILE A 148 -0.22 1.67 1.19
CA ILE A 148 -1.20 1.92 0.15
C ILE A 148 -0.45 2.52 -1.03
N GLU A 149 -0.57 1.93 -2.21
CA GLU A 149 -0.08 2.49 -3.45
C GLU A 149 -1.22 2.52 -4.46
N VAL A 150 -1.40 3.68 -5.09
CA VAL A 150 -2.48 3.95 -6.05
C VAL A 150 -1.86 4.36 -7.37
N GLY A 151 -2.34 3.79 -8.47
CA GLY A 151 -2.13 4.24 -9.83
C GLY A 151 -3.47 4.24 -10.57
N THR A 152 -3.86 5.35 -11.20
CA THR A 152 -5.09 5.48 -12.02
C THR A 152 -4.89 6.40 -13.20
#